data_AF-A0A0E3P7J2-F1
#
_entry.id   AF-A0A0E3P7J2-F1
#
_cell.length_a   1.000
_cell.length_b   1.000
_cell.length_c   1.000
_cell.angle_alpha   90.00
_cell.angle_beta   90.00
_cell.angle_gamma   90.00
#
_symmetry.space_group_name_H-M   'P 1'
#
loop_
_entity.id
_entity.type
_entity.pdbx_description
1 polymer ?
#
loop_
_entity_poly.entity_id
_entity_poly.type
_entity_poly.pdbx_seq_one_letter_code
_entity_poly.pdbx_strand_id
1 'polypeptide(L)'
;MSEPVNNSLEIRADIQSQQVELSKSDIFGVLQNDRRRCVLEILRKQGNQSVRSLSEEIARLESGEEDPKSSVRKSIYVSLLQTHIPKMESLGVVSHDREHDTVELLPAARNFDIYMETVKKGDIPWSHFYLGLSTLAVVGSVTIYTGLFEWVTSSQWMLFVSVLFMATSVAHIHNVRKL
;
A
#
# COMPACT_ATOMS: atom_id res chain seq x y z
N MET A 1 -9.88 -58.05 -13.66
CA MET A 1 -8.61 -57.42 -13.29
C MET A 1 -8.58 -56.09 -14.02
N SER A 2 -9.01 -55.01 -13.35
CA SER A 2 -9.19 -53.69 -13.96
C SER A 2 -8.49 -52.68 -13.05
N GLU A 3 -7.49 -52.00 -13.61
CA GLU A 3 -6.57 -51.08 -12.94
C GLU A 3 -7.27 -49.84 -12.36
N PRO A 4 -6.87 -49.36 -11.17
CA PRO A 4 -7.17 -48.01 -10.71
C PRO A 4 -5.89 -47.14 -10.82
N VAL A 5 -5.54 -46.68 -12.01
CA VAL A 5 -4.37 -45.79 -12.24
C VAL A 5 -4.79 -44.55 -13.03
N ASN A 6 -5.75 -43.77 -12.51
CA ASN A 6 -6.04 -42.44 -13.08
C ASN A 6 -6.36 -41.35 -12.04
N ASN A 7 -6.78 -41.72 -10.83
CA ASN A 7 -7.15 -40.74 -9.80
C ASN A 7 -5.96 -39.95 -9.22
N SER A 8 -4.76 -40.52 -9.20
CA SER A 8 -3.58 -39.93 -8.56
C SER A 8 -2.86 -38.89 -9.44
N LEU A 9 -3.12 -38.87 -10.75
CA LEU A 9 -2.57 -37.86 -11.66
C LEU A 9 -3.50 -36.64 -11.77
N GLU A 10 -4.82 -36.83 -11.77
CA GLU A 10 -5.79 -35.71 -11.69
C GLU A 10 -5.70 -34.97 -10.35
N ILE A 11 -5.59 -35.67 -9.22
CA ILE A 11 -5.41 -35.04 -7.90
C ILE A 11 -4.11 -34.23 -7.82
N ARG A 12 -3.04 -34.64 -8.52
CA ARG A 12 -1.77 -33.89 -8.56
C ARG A 12 -1.84 -32.67 -9.48
N ALA A 13 -2.60 -32.74 -10.57
CA ALA A 13 -2.80 -31.62 -11.50
C ALA A 13 -3.70 -30.51 -10.90
N ASP A 14 -4.71 -30.88 -10.10
CA ASP A 14 -5.55 -29.92 -9.38
C ASP A 14 -4.78 -29.17 -8.28
N ILE A 15 -3.86 -29.85 -7.59
CA ILE A 15 -3.00 -29.21 -6.57
C ILE A 15 -1.96 -28.26 -7.21
N GLN A 16 -1.55 -28.50 -8.46
CA GLN A 16 -0.54 -27.68 -9.15
C GLN A 16 -1.11 -26.36 -9.73
N SER A 17 -2.43 -26.26 -9.90
CA SER A 17 -3.09 -25.13 -10.57
C SER A 17 -3.93 -24.25 -9.66
N GLN A 18 -4.04 -24.59 -8.37
CA GLN A 18 -4.61 -23.70 -7.37
C GLN A 18 -3.59 -22.62 -7.05
N GLN A 19 -3.50 -21.60 -7.91
CA GLN A 19 -2.95 -20.31 -7.52
C GLN A 19 -3.70 -19.92 -6.25
N VAL A 20 -3.01 -19.94 -5.10
CA VAL A 20 -3.58 -19.49 -3.83
C VAL A 20 -3.85 -18.00 -4.00
N GLU A 21 -5.05 -17.66 -4.46
CA GLU A 21 -5.56 -16.31 -4.40
C GLU A 21 -5.68 -15.94 -2.93
N LEU A 22 -4.93 -14.91 -2.54
CA LEU A 22 -5.00 -14.40 -1.18
C LEU A 22 -6.31 -13.65 -0.98
N SER A 23 -6.93 -13.86 0.17
CA SER A 23 -8.10 -13.07 0.54
C SER A 23 -7.73 -11.59 0.64
N LYS A 24 -8.69 -10.69 0.38
CA LYS A 24 -8.47 -9.24 0.56
C LYS A 24 -7.98 -8.92 1.97
N SER A 25 -8.54 -9.57 2.99
CA SER A 25 -8.11 -9.40 4.38
C SER A 25 -6.64 -9.77 4.61
N ASP A 26 -6.15 -10.83 3.97
CA ASP A 26 -4.75 -11.24 4.08
C ASP A 26 -3.83 -10.26 3.36
N ILE A 27 -4.23 -9.80 2.17
CA ILE A 27 -3.51 -8.79 1.40
C ILE A 27 -3.39 -7.50 2.23
N PHE A 28 -4.50 -6.97 2.72
CA PHE A 28 -4.50 -5.78 3.58
C PHE A 28 -3.72 -6.03 4.87
N GLY A 29 -3.84 -7.21 5.47
CA GLY A 29 -3.08 -7.58 6.66
C GLY A 29 -1.57 -7.51 6.45
N VAL A 30 -1.07 -7.94 5.28
CA VAL A 30 0.34 -7.81 4.92
C VAL A 30 0.69 -6.34 4.66
N LEU A 31 -0.07 -5.64 3.82
CA LEU A 31 0.21 -4.26 3.37
C LEU A 31 0.08 -3.20 4.47
N GLN A 32 -0.68 -3.44 5.53
CA GLN A 32 -0.85 -2.51 6.63
C GLN A 32 0.45 -2.22 7.40
N ASN A 33 1.45 -3.10 7.28
CA ASN A 33 2.74 -2.89 7.92
C ASN A 33 3.80 -2.44 6.91
N ASP A 34 4.40 -1.29 7.19
CA ASP A 34 5.39 -0.68 6.31
C ASP A 34 6.58 -1.58 6.01
N ARG A 35 7.09 -2.33 6.99
CA ARG A 35 8.24 -3.23 6.79
C ARG A 35 7.90 -4.38 5.84
N ARG A 36 6.71 -4.98 5.96
CA ARG A 36 6.25 -6.03 5.02
C ARG A 36 6.10 -5.47 3.60
N ARG A 37 5.57 -4.26 3.46
CA ARG A 37 5.49 -3.57 2.17
C ARG A 37 6.88 -3.31 1.59
N CYS A 38 7.82 -2.81 2.39
CA CYS A 38 9.19 -2.60 1.94
C CYS A 38 9.87 -3.90 1.50
N VAL A 39 9.68 -5.02 2.22
CA VAL A 39 10.18 -6.34 1.78
C VAL A 39 9.65 -6.68 0.39
N LEU A 40 8.35 -6.54 0.15
CA LEU A 40 7.77 -6.78 -1.18
C LEU A 40 8.39 -5.89 -2.25
N GLU A 41 8.50 -4.58 -2.00
CA GLU A 41 9.06 -3.63 -2.96
C GLU A 41 10.54 -3.93 -3.28
N ILE A 42 11.34 -4.24 -2.26
CA ILE A 42 12.77 -4.52 -2.41
C ILE A 42 12.96 -5.80 -3.21
N LEU A 43 12.27 -6.88 -2.83
CA LEU A 43 12.41 -8.16 -3.53
C LEU A 43 11.88 -8.12 -4.96
N ARG A 44 10.85 -7.30 -5.24
CA ARG A 44 10.37 -7.08 -6.61
C ARG A 44 11.41 -6.38 -7.48
N LYS A 45 12.11 -5.38 -6.92
CA LYS A 45 13.10 -4.57 -7.66
C LYS A 45 14.45 -5.28 -7.79
N GLN A 46 14.88 -5.97 -6.74
CA GLN A 46 16.24 -6.47 -6.59
C GLN A 46 16.32 -8.02 -6.64
N GLY A 47 15.18 -8.71 -6.75
CA GLY A 47 15.11 -10.17 -6.69
C GLY A 47 15.34 -10.71 -5.29
N ASN A 48 15.81 -11.95 -5.21
CA ASN A 48 16.13 -12.61 -3.93
C ASN A 48 17.20 -11.81 -3.16
N GLN A 49 16.97 -11.58 -1.87
CA GLN A 49 17.87 -10.82 -0.99
C GLN A 49 18.09 -11.51 0.35
N SER A 50 19.25 -11.29 0.96
CA SER A 50 19.48 -11.74 2.34
C SER A 50 18.62 -10.96 3.33
N VAL A 51 18.24 -11.59 4.46
CA VAL A 51 17.51 -10.88 5.54
C VAL A 51 18.33 -9.70 6.06
N ARG A 52 19.66 -9.83 6.04
CA ARG A 52 20.58 -8.74 6.37
C ARG A 52 20.44 -7.57 5.39
N SER A 53 20.53 -7.82 4.08
CA SER A 53 20.38 -6.79 3.05
C SER A 53 19.02 -6.10 3.14
N LEU A 54 17.94 -6.88 3.36
CA LEU A 54 16.60 -6.35 3.59
C LEU A 54 16.57 -5.43 4.82
N SER A 55 17.18 -5.84 5.93
CA SER A 55 17.21 -5.02 7.15
C SER A 55 18.01 -3.71 6.98
N GLU A 56 19.10 -3.75 6.21
CA GLU A 56 19.92 -2.58 5.89
C GLU A 56 19.15 -1.58 5.03
N GLU A 57 18.49 -2.07 3.97
CA GLU A 57 17.70 -1.22 3.07
C GLU A 57 16.48 -0.62 3.77
N ILE A 58 15.74 -1.44 4.54
CA ILE A 58 14.59 -0.98 5.30
C ILE A 58 15.02 0.05 6.35
N ALA A 59 16.17 -0.14 7.00
CA ALA A 59 16.70 0.84 7.94
C ALA A 59 16.98 2.17 7.25
N ARG A 60 17.57 2.16 6.06
CA ARG A 60 17.85 3.36 5.25
C ARG A 60 16.55 4.09 4.90
N LEU A 61 15.53 3.35 4.49
CA LEU A 61 14.21 3.89 4.14
C LEU A 61 13.45 4.45 5.35
N GLU A 62 13.56 3.82 6.53
CA GLU A 62 12.90 4.27 7.76
C GLU A 62 13.59 5.48 8.41
N SER A 63 14.92 5.51 8.42
CA SER A 63 15.67 6.61 9.04
C SER A 63 15.88 7.80 8.10
N GLY A 64 15.87 7.57 6.77
CA GLY A 64 16.30 8.55 5.78
C GLY A 64 17.80 8.83 5.78
N GLU A 65 18.59 8.02 6.49
CA GLU A 65 20.05 8.14 6.57
C GLU A 65 20.70 7.09 5.67
N GLU A 66 21.72 7.46 4.88
CA GLU A 66 22.46 6.52 4.01
C GLU A 66 23.16 5.39 4.78
N ASP A 67 23.72 5.67 5.96
CA ASP A 67 24.32 4.69 6.87
C ASP A 67 23.61 4.70 8.24
N PRO A 68 22.48 3.98 8.37
CA PRO A 68 21.70 3.96 9.60
C PRO A 68 22.44 3.20 10.71
N LYS A 69 22.36 3.67 11.96
CA LYS A 69 23.04 3.04 13.12
C LYS A 69 22.86 1.52 13.19
N SER A 70 23.92 0.80 13.57
CA SER A 70 23.92 -0.67 13.66
C SER A 70 22.83 -1.24 14.58
N SER A 71 22.46 -0.54 15.64
CA SER A 71 21.37 -0.92 16.55
C SER A 71 20.01 -0.92 15.86
N VAL A 72 19.75 0.04 14.98
CA VAL A 72 18.50 0.14 14.20
C VAL A 72 18.42 -1.02 13.21
N ARG A 73 19.50 -1.26 12.45
CA ARG A 73 19.58 -2.39 11.50
C ARG A 73 19.35 -3.73 12.21
N LYS A 74 20.00 -3.95 13.36
CA LYS A 74 19.84 -5.17 14.16
C LYS A 74 18.41 -5.33 14.68
N SER A 75 17.78 -4.25 15.13
CA SER A 75 16.37 -4.28 15.57
C SER A 75 15.43 -4.68 14.42
N ILE A 76 15.63 -4.11 13.22
CA ILE A 76 14.85 -4.46 12.03
C ILE A 76 15.09 -5.92 11.63
N TYR A 77 16.35 -6.38 11.60
CA TYR A 77 16.70 -7.78 11.30
C TYR A 77 15.94 -8.76 12.21
N VAL A 78 15.95 -8.51 13.52
CA VAL A 78 15.22 -9.34 14.50
C VAL A 78 13.71 -9.29 14.24
N SER A 79 13.16 -8.10 14.00
CA SER A 79 11.74 -7.92 13.67
C SER A 79 11.33 -8.68 12.40
N LEU A 80 12.18 -8.67 11.37
CA LEU A 80 11.95 -9.39 10.12
C LEU A 80 11.85 -10.90 10.37
N LEU A 81 12.84 -11.47 11.07
CA LEU A 81 12.89 -12.90 11.36
C LEU A 81 11.75 -13.37 12.27
N GLN A 82 11.39 -12.58 13.29
CA GLN A 82 10.44 -13.03 14.30
C GLN A 82 8.99 -12.81 13.90
N THR A 83 8.70 -11.77 13.11
CA THR A 83 7.32 -11.31 12.88
C THR A 83 6.97 -11.22 11.40
N HIS A 84 7.79 -10.54 10.60
CA HIS A 84 7.39 -10.16 9.24
C HIS A 84 7.52 -11.32 8.26
N ILE A 85 8.69 -11.95 8.19
CA ILE A 85 8.96 -13.09 7.30
C ILE A 85 8.04 -14.26 7.64
N PRO A 86 7.91 -14.73 8.91
CA PRO A 86 7.03 -15.85 9.22
C PRO A 86 5.56 -15.61 8.82
N LYS A 87 5.07 -14.37 8.97
CA LYS A 87 3.71 -14.03 8.55
C LYS A 87 3.55 -14.05 7.03
N MET A 88 4.51 -13.51 6.29
CA MET A 88 4.48 -13.50 4.83
C MET A 88 4.66 -14.92 4.25
N GLU A 89 5.51 -15.74 4.87
CA GLU A 89 5.73 -17.15 4.54
C GLU A 89 4.47 -17.98 4.80
N SER A 90 3.76 -17.73 5.92
CA SER A 90 2.47 -18.41 6.21
C SER A 90 1.38 -18.15 5.18
N LEU A 91 1.50 -17.06 4.42
CA LEU A 91 0.59 -16.67 3.35
C LEU A 91 1.16 -17.05 1.96
N GLY A 92 2.28 -17.77 1.89
CA GLY A 92 2.92 -18.14 0.63
C GLY A 92 3.37 -16.95 -0.21
N VAL A 93 3.63 -15.79 0.42
CA VAL A 93 4.04 -14.56 -0.26
C VAL A 93 5.55 -14.55 -0.50
N VAL A 94 6.31 -15.07 0.47
CA VAL A 94 7.77 -15.20 0.41
C VAL A 94 8.18 -16.59 0.85
N SER A 95 9.36 -17.01 0.42
CA SER A 95 10.08 -18.17 0.96
C SER A 95 11.35 -17.68 1.64
N HIS A 96 11.68 -18.21 2.82
CA HIS A 96 12.93 -17.94 3.52
C HIS A 96 13.79 -19.21 3.56
N ASP A 97 14.89 -19.18 2.82
CA ASP A 97 15.93 -20.18 2.90
C ASP A 97 16.81 -19.89 4.13
N ARG A 98 16.69 -20.73 5.16
CA ARG A 98 17.44 -20.58 6.41
C ARG A 98 18.90 -21.01 6.31
N GLU A 99 19.25 -21.85 5.34
CA GLU A 99 20.65 -22.25 5.13
C GLU A 99 21.45 -21.10 4.52
N HIS A 100 20.84 -20.40 3.56
CA HIS A 100 21.48 -19.27 2.86
C HIS A 100 21.11 -17.89 3.45
N ASP A 101 20.19 -17.83 4.42
CA ASP A 101 19.56 -16.61 4.98
C ASP A 101 18.98 -15.68 3.90
N THR A 102 18.39 -16.26 2.86
CA THR A 102 17.85 -15.53 1.70
C THR A 102 16.33 -15.62 1.62
N VAL A 103 15.70 -14.53 1.17
CA VAL A 103 14.24 -14.40 1.05
C VAL A 103 13.89 -14.06 -0.38
N GLU A 104 12.98 -14.83 -0.96
CA GLU A 104 12.51 -14.64 -2.33
C GLU A 104 10.98 -14.54 -2.39
N LEU A 105 10.48 -13.89 -3.44
CA LEU A 105 9.04 -13.78 -3.69
C LEU A 105 8.50 -15.06 -4.31
N LEU A 106 7.36 -15.48 -3.79
CA LEU A 106 6.59 -16.59 -4.34
C LEU A 106 5.48 -16.08 -5.28
N PRO A 107 4.86 -16.96 -6.09
CA PRO A 107 3.81 -16.56 -7.03
C PRO A 107 2.64 -15.80 -6.42
N ALA A 108 2.30 -16.05 -5.15
CA ALA A 108 1.21 -15.34 -4.47
C ALA A 108 1.51 -13.85 -4.23
N ALA A 109 2.78 -13.42 -4.33
CA ALA A 109 3.17 -12.02 -4.26
C ALA A 109 2.57 -11.16 -5.40
N ARG A 110 2.14 -11.77 -6.52
CA ARG A 110 1.46 -11.06 -7.62
C ARG A 110 0.08 -10.52 -7.22
N ASN A 111 -0.59 -11.14 -6.26
CA ASN A 111 -1.88 -10.66 -5.74
C ASN A 111 -1.78 -9.24 -5.15
N PHE A 112 -0.58 -8.79 -4.79
CA PHE A 112 -0.34 -7.46 -4.24
C PHE A 112 -0.12 -6.38 -5.32
N ASP A 113 0.07 -6.73 -6.60
CA ASP A 113 0.36 -5.76 -7.67
C ASP A 113 -0.74 -4.69 -7.78
N ILE A 114 -2.01 -5.13 -7.79
CA ILE A 114 -3.19 -4.25 -7.90
C ILE A 114 -3.32 -3.29 -6.69
N TYR A 115 -2.83 -3.71 -5.51
CA TYR A 115 -2.98 -2.95 -4.27
C TYR A 115 -1.73 -2.13 -3.93
N MET A 116 -0.59 -2.46 -4.54
CA MET A 116 0.67 -1.73 -4.43
C MET A 116 0.86 -0.75 -5.58
N GLU A 117 -0.06 -0.65 -6.54
CA GLU A 117 -0.08 0.43 -7.52
C GLU A 117 0.00 1.76 -6.77
N THR A 118 1.22 2.29 -6.83
CA THR A 118 1.77 3.27 -5.91
C THR A 118 1.01 4.57 -6.04
N VAL A 119 0.19 4.92 -5.04
CA VAL A 119 -0.06 6.33 -4.73
C VAL A 119 1.30 6.87 -4.29
N LYS A 120 1.96 7.63 -5.17
CA LYS A 120 3.30 8.16 -4.91
C LYS A 120 3.26 8.89 -3.57
N LYS A 121 4.21 8.57 -2.67
CA LYS A 121 4.54 9.44 -1.52
C LYS A 121 4.91 10.81 -2.09
N GLY A 122 3.94 11.71 -2.19
CA GLY A 122 4.04 12.96 -2.95
C GLY A 122 2.70 13.49 -3.47
N ASP A 123 1.66 12.65 -3.56
CA ASP A 123 0.32 13.12 -3.85
C ASP A 123 -0.28 13.77 -2.60
N ILE A 124 -0.71 15.03 -2.72
CA ILE A 124 -1.41 15.73 -1.63
C ILE A 124 -2.65 14.88 -1.30
N PRO A 125 -2.76 14.35 -0.06
CA PRO A 125 -3.92 13.56 0.31
C PRO A 125 -5.18 14.39 0.09
N TRP A 126 -6.18 13.82 -0.57
CA TRP A 126 -7.46 14.52 -0.83
C TRP A 126 -8.05 15.15 0.45
N SER A 127 -7.78 14.56 1.63
CA SER A 127 -8.12 15.14 2.93
C SER A 127 -7.57 16.56 3.15
N HIS A 128 -6.33 16.85 2.76
CA HIS A 128 -5.74 18.19 2.90
C HIS A 128 -6.38 19.18 1.92
N PHE A 129 -6.69 18.73 0.71
CA PHE A 129 -7.42 19.54 -0.27
C PHE A 129 -8.83 19.89 0.24
N TYR A 130 -9.57 18.91 0.75
CA TYR A 130 -10.89 19.15 1.34
C TYR A 130 -10.84 19.99 2.62
N LEU A 131 -9.78 19.87 3.42
CA LEU A 131 -9.57 20.70 4.60
C LEU A 131 -9.30 22.16 4.22
N GLY A 132 -8.46 22.42 3.20
CA GLY A 132 -8.25 23.76 2.66
C GLY A 132 -9.52 24.35 2.05
N LEU A 133 -10.23 23.56 1.24
CA LEU A 133 -11.48 23.98 0.58
C LEU A 133 -12.59 24.31 1.60
N SER A 134 -12.76 23.47 2.62
CA SER A 134 -13.75 23.70 3.68
C SER A 134 -13.38 24.91 4.55
N THR A 135 -12.10 25.08 4.89
CA THR A 135 -11.62 26.25 5.64
C THR A 135 -11.90 27.54 4.87
N LEU A 136 -11.59 27.57 3.56
CA LEU A 136 -11.86 28.72 2.70
C LEU A 136 -13.36 29.03 2.61
N ALA A 137 -14.20 28.00 2.46
CA ALA A 137 -15.65 28.16 2.42
C ALA A 137 -16.20 28.73 3.73
N VAL A 138 -15.73 28.25 4.89
CA VAL A 138 -16.15 28.74 6.21
C VAL A 138 -15.69 30.19 6.42
N VAL A 139 -14.42 30.49 6.17
CA VAL A 139 -13.86 31.85 6.36
C VAL A 139 -14.58 32.86 5.48
N GLY A 140 -14.80 32.53 4.20
CA GLY A 140 -15.54 33.43 3.30
C GLY A 140 -17.00 33.61 3.72
N SER A 141 -17.66 32.55 4.20
CA SER A 141 -19.03 32.64 4.71
C SER A 141 -19.15 33.52 5.94
N VAL A 142 -18.21 33.40 6.89
CA VAL A 142 -18.15 34.27 8.09
C VAL A 142 -17.89 35.72 7.69
N THR A 143 -16.96 35.96 6.76
CA THR A 143 -16.58 37.31 6.32
C THR A 143 -17.74 38.03 5.63
N ILE A 144 -18.53 37.32 4.83
CA ILE A 144 -19.73 37.88 4.17
C ILE A 144 -20.85 38.09 5.20
N TYR A 145 -21.04 37.16 6.13
CA TYR A 145 -22.04 37.30 7.19
C TYR A 145 -21.78 38.52 8.09
N THR A 146 -20.52 38.80 8.43
CA THR A 146 -20.15 39.96 9.24
C THR A 146 -20.19 41.28 8.46
N GLY A 147 -20.46 41.25 7.15
CA GLY A 147 -20.56 42.45 6.32
C GLY A 147 -19.20 43.11 6.04
N LEU A 148 -18.09 42.39 6.19
CA LEU A 148 -16.75 42.93 5.92
C LEU A 148 -16.52 43.26 4.44
N PHE A 149 -17.31 42.67 3.53
CA PHE A 149 -17.33 42.99 2.10
C PHE A 149 -18.76 43.21 1.59
N GLU A 150 -19.09 44.45 1.23
CA GLU A 150 -20.44 44.81 0.74
C GLU A 150 -20.66 44.55 -0.77
N TRP A 151 -19.59 44.28 -1.53
CA TRP A 151 -19.70 44.03 -2.98
C TRP A 151 -20.19 42.60 -3.31
N VAL A 152 -20.17 41.66 -2.36
CA VAL A 152 -20.58 40.27 -2.60
C VAL A 152 -21.90 39.98 -1.91
N THR A 153 -22.95 39.70 -2.70
CA THR A 153 -24.26 39.29 -2.17
C THR A 153 -24.20 37.83 -1.70
N SER A 154 -24.97 37.49 -0.66
CA SER A 154 -25.04 36.11 -0.12
C SER A 154 -25.41 35.06 -1.18
N SER A 155 -26.28 35.41 -2.13
CA SER A 155 -26.67 34.54 -3.25
C SER A 155 -25.51 34.26 -4.21
N GLN A 156 -24.68 35.26 -4.51
CA GLN A 156 -23.49 35.12 -5.37
C GLN A 156 -22.46 34.20 -4.72
N TRP A 157 -22.27 34.31 -3.40
CA TRP A 157 -21.40 33.43 -2.64
C TRP A 157 -21.89 31.98 -2.60
N MET A 158 -23.18 31.77 -2.36
CA MET A 158 -23.80 30.42 -2.38
C MET A 158 -23.61 29.74 -3.74
N LEU A 159 -23.82 30.47 -4.84
CA LEU A 159 -23.60 29.95 -6.19
C LEU A 159 -22.12 29.62 -6.43
N PHE A 160 -21.20 30.49 -6.00
CA PHE A 160 -19.76 30.26 -6.12
C PHE A 160 -19.32 28.96 -5.41
N VAL A 161 -19.71 28.79 -4.14
CA VAL A 161 -19.36 27.59 -3.35
C VAL A 161 -19.96 26.33 -3.98
N SER A 162 -21.21 26.41 -4.46
CA SER A 162 -21.89 25.26 -5.08
C SER A 162 -21.22 24.83 -6.39
N VAL A 163 -20.85 25.78 -7.25
CA VAL A 163 -20.13 25.50 -8.50
C VAL A 163 -18.74 24.95 -8.21
N LEU A 164 -18.03 25.51 -7.23
CA LEU A 164 -16.71 25.04 -6.82
C LEU A 164 -16.77 23.59 -6.30
N PHE A 165 -17.79 23.26 -5.50
CA PHE A 165 -18.02 21.91 -5.01
C PHE A 165 -18.38 20.93 -6.14
N MET A 166 -19.23 21.36 -7.08
CA MET A 166 -19.60 20.54 -8.24
C MET A 166 -18.40 20.27 -9.15
N ALA A 167 -17.60 21.29 -9.47
CA ALA A 167 -16.36 21.14 -10.23
C ALA A 167 -15.37 20.20 -9.52
N THR A 168 -15.22 20.33 -8.20
CA THR A 168 -14.39 19.45 -7.38
C THR A 168 -14.86 18.00 -7.42
N SER A 169 -16.18 17.77 -7.30
CA SER A 169 -16.78 16.43 -7.36
C SER A 169 -16.56 15.76 -8.73
N VAL A 170 -16.76 16.52 -9.80
CA VAL A 170 -16.50 16.05 -11.17
C VAL A 170 -15.02 15.72 -11.35
N ALA A 171 -14.10 16.58 -10.92
CA ALA A 171 -12.67 16.31 -10.98
C ALA A 171 -12.29 15.04 -10.20
N HIS A 172 -12.86 14.85 -9.00
CA HIS A 172 -12.64 13.66 -8.19
C HIS A 172 -13.13 12.38 -8.90
N ILE A 173 -14.33 12.40 -9.49
CA ILE A 173 -14.87 11.26 -10.26
C ILE A 173 -13.99 10.92 -11.46
N HIS A 174 -13.48 11.93 -12.17
CA HIS A 174 -12.63 11.71 -13.35
C HIS A 174 -11.24 11.19 -12.98
N ASN A 175 -10.70 11.59 -11.83
CA ASN A 175 -9.40 11.10 -11.35
C ASN A 175 -9.49 9.69 -10.76
N VAL A 176 -10.58 9.37 -10.04
CA VAL A 176 -10.78 8.01 -9.48
C VAL A 176 -11.12 6.98 -10.57
N ARG A 177 -11.74 7.38 -11.69
CA ARG A 177 -12.03 6.48 -12.82
C ARG A 177 -10.83 6.19 -13.74
N LYS A 178 -9.75 6.96 -13.64
CA LYS A 178 -8.54 6.80 -14.46
C LYS A 178 -7.44 5.98 -13.77
N LEU A 179 -7.69 5.59 -12.53
CA LEU A 179 -6.97 4.54 -11.80
C LEU A 179 -7.76 3.24 -11.97
#